data_AF-A0A9W4JK75-F1
#
_entry.id   AF-A0A9W4JK75-F1
#
_cell.length_a   1.000
_cell.length_b   1.000
_cell.length_c   1.000
_cell.angle_alpha   90.00
_cell.angle_beta   90.00
_cell.angle_gamma   90.00
#
_symmetry.space_group_name_H-M   'P 1'
#
loop_
_entity.id
_entity.type
_entity.pdbx_description
1 polymer ?
#
loop_
_entity_poly.entity_id
_entity_poly.type
_entity_poly.pdbx_seq_one_letter_code
_entity_poly.pdbx_strand_id
1 'polypeptide(L)'
;MNAHPQFDPAMGLGRTDDNFDIFEWYPRYQSCQRYFLDHAQHSVPVQALSAFLNIRLPFQRQPSISTSSPSPTAPTGPPSVSLLPYIRRLVATGMDFPGVLHGFFGDD
;
A
#
# COMPACT_ATOMS: atom_id res chain seq x y z
N MET A 1 25.98 52.07 -20.58
CA MET A 1 26.72 51.11 -19.75
C MET A 1 25.73 50.05 -19.28
N ASN A 2 25.68 48.88 -19.94
CA ASN A 2 24.80 47.78 -19.55
C ASN A 2 25.45 47.00 -18.40
N ALA A 3 24.76 46.88 -17.27
CA ALA A 3 25.17 46.04 -16.15
C ALA A 3 24.72 44.60 -16.41
N HIS A 4 25.67 43.67 -16.47
CA HIS A 4 25.42 42.23 -16.52
C HIS A 4 25.06 41.72 -15.11
N PRO A 5 23.97 40.98 -14.91
CA PRO A 5 23.70 40.31 -13.64
C PRO A 5 24.57 39.06 -13.50
N GLN A 6 25.43 39.03 -12.49
CA GLN A 6 26.18 37.85 -12.08
C GLN A 6 25.26 36.96 -11.24
N PHE A 7 24.77 35.87 -11.83
CA PHE A 7 24.03 34.83 -11.12
C PHE A 7 25.03 33.89 -10.43
N ASP A 8 25.06 33.95 -9.09
CA ASP A 8 25.79 33.01 -8.24
C ASP A 8 25.01 31.68 -8.14
N PRO A 9 25.56 30.53 -8.57
CA PRO A 9 24.86 29.25 -8.58
C PRO A 9 24.84 28.53 -7.21
N ALA A 10 25.32 29.17 -6.13
CA ALA A 10 25.52 28.52 -4.83
C ALA A 10 24.35 28.68 -3.84
N MET A 11 23.21 29.25 -4.25
CA MET A 11 22.04 29.46 -3.38
C MET A 11 20.82 28.67 -3.89
N GLY A 12 20.99 27.36 -4.01
CA GLY A 12 19.89 26.49 -4.41
C GLY A 12 20.28 25.04 -4.26
N LEU A 13 20.28 24.55 -3.02
CA LEU A 13 20.00 23.15 -2.64
C LEU A 13 19.98 23.10 -1.11
N GLY A 14 19.05 23.86 -0.53
CA GLY A 14 18.61 23.58 0.82
C GLY A 14 17.92 22.21 0.83
N ARG A 15 18.63 21.23 1.40
CA ARG A 15 18.09 20.01 2.05
C ARG A 15 17.51 18.92 1.14
N THR A 16 18.38 18.07 0.62
CA THR A 16 18.04 16.73 0.10
C THR A 16 17.84 15.72 1.24
N ASP A 17 16.91 15.98 2.16
CA ASP A 17 16.46 14.98 3.17
C ASP A 17 15.12 14.33 2.77
N ASP A 18 14.42 14.87 1.78
CA ASP A 18 13.08 14.43 1.35
C ASP A 18 13.11 13.69 0.00
N ASN A 19 14.17 12.92 -0.30
CA ASN A 19 14.23 12.11 -1.52
C ASN A 19 13.48 10.79 -1.30
N PHE A 20 12.19 10.75 -1.69
CA PHE A 20 11.40 9.52 -1.67
C PHE A 20 11.98 8.50 -2.67
N ASP A 21 12.74 7.52 -2.17
CA ASP A 21 13.30 6.45 -3.01
C ASP A 21 12.26 5.35 -3.25
N ILE A 22 11.71 5.32 -4.47
CA ILE A 22 10.75 4.31 -4.90
C ILE A 22 11.33 2.89 -4.87
N PHE A 23 12.63 2.73 -5.10
CA PHE A 23 13.30 1.42 -5.09
C PHE A 23 13.50 0.90 -3.67
N GLU A 24 13.55 1.79 -2.68
CA GLU A 24 13.57 1.40 -1.26
C GLU A 24 12.14 1.17 -0.72
N TRP A 25 11.18 2.01 -1.11
CA TRP A 25 9.80 1.93 -0.63
C TRP A 25 9.02 0.75 -1.19
N TYR A 26 9.13 0.47 -2.49
CA TYR A 26 8.30 -0.54 -3.14
C TYR A 26 8.51 -1.97 -2.61
N PRO A 27 9.75 -2.43 -2.34
CA PRO A 27 9.97 -3.73 -1.70
C PRO A 27 9.30 -3.85 -0.33
N ARG A 28 9.34 -2.80 0.52
CA ARG A 28 8.64 -2.77 1.81
C ARG A 28 7.13 -2.90 1.63
N TYR A 29 6.55 -2.09 0.74
CA TYR A 29 5.12 -2.20 0.41
C TYR A 29 4.73 -3.61 -0.06
N GLN A 30 5.57 -4.28 -0.85
CA GLN A 30 5.33 -5.66 -1.27
C GLN A 30 5.37 -6.66 -0.10
N SER A 31 6.25 -6.45 0.88
CA SER A 31 6.26 -7.24 2.13
C SER A 31 4.96 -7.06 2.89
N CYS A 32 4.49 -5.83 3.10
CA CYS A 32 3.19 -5.56 3.73
C CYS A 32 2.05 -6.29 3.01
N GLN A 33 2.05 -6.24 1.68
CA GLN A 33 1.00 -6.86 0.87
C GLN A 33 0.99 -8.38 1.01
N ARG A 34 2.17 -8.99 1.02
CA ARG A 34 2.33 -10.44 1.17
C ARG A 34 1.94 -10.89 2.57
N TYR A 35 2.39 -10.19 3.62
CA TYR A 35 1.98 -10.47 4.99
C TYR A 35 0.47 -10.37 5.16
N PHE A 36 -0.16 -9.33 4.59
CA PHE A 36 -1.61 -9.16 4.67
C PHE A 36 -2.37 -10.34 4.04
N LEU A 37 -1.90 -10.83 2.90
CA LEU A 37 -2.50 -11.95 2.17
C LEU A 37 -2.20 -13.30 2.81
N ASP A 38 -0.97 -13.57 3.21
CA ASP A 38 -0.60 -14.92 3.64
C ASP A 38 -0.92 -15.15 5.12
N HIS A 39 -0.95 -14.07 5.93
CA HIS A 39 -1.06 -14.15 7.38
C HIS A 39 -2.22 -13.32 7.95
N ALA A 40 -2.16 -12.00 7.78
CA ALA A 40 -3.01 -11.08 8.55
C ALA A 40 -4.50 -11.33 8.32
N GLN A 41 -4.93 -11.51 7.06
CA GLN A 41 -6.33 -11.73 6.72
C GLN A 41 -6.93 -13.00 7.37
N HIS A 42 -6.09 -13.94 7.79
CA HIS A 42 -6.50 -15.17 8.46
C HIS A 42 -6.48 -15.08 9.99
N SER A 43 -5.95 -13.99 10.55
CA SER A 43 -5.93 -13.79 12.00
C SER A 43 -7.29 -13.35 12.55
N VAL A 44 -7.65 -13.87 13.72
CA VAL A 44 -8.88 -13.52 14.44
C VAL A 44 -9.02 -11.99 14.67
N PRO A 45 -8.01 -11.25 15.16
CA PRO A 45 -8.16 -9.81 15.40
C PRO A 45 -8.43 -9.02 14.12
N VAL A 46 -7.74 -9.34 13.01
CA VAL A 46 -7.95 -8.68 11.71
C VAL A 46 -9.33 -8.99 11.15
N GLN A 47 -9.79 -10.24 11.26
CA GLN A 47 -11.14 -10.61 10.83
C GLN A 47 -12.23 -9.91 11.63
N ALA A 48 -12.09 -9.88 12.96
CA ALA A 48 -13.04 -9.21 13.84
C ALA A 48 -13.12 -7.71 13.55
N LEU A 49 -11.96 -7.04 13.43
CA LEU A 49 -11.93 -5.62 13.09
C LEU A 49 -12.44 -5.36 11.67
N SER A 50 -12.06 -6.18 10.70
CA SER A 50 -12.52 -6.03 9.31
C SER A 50 -14.04 -6.16 9.22
N ALA A 51 -14.62 -7.15 9.93
CA ALA A 51 -16.07 -7.30 10.02
C ALA A 51 -16.73 -6.07 10.66
N PHE A 52 -16.19 -5.58 11.78
CA PHE A 52 -16.68 -4.38 12.46
C PHE A 52 -16.65 -3.13 11.56
N LEU A 53 -15.57 -2.95 10.80
CA LEU A 53 -15.38 -1.81 9.91
C LEU A 53 -16.06 -1.97 8.54
N ASN A 54 -16.76 -3.08 8.28
CA ASN A 54 -17.33 -3.44 6.98
C ASN A 54 -16.28 -3.47 5.85
N ILE A 55 -15.13 -4.06 6.14
CA ILE A 55 -14.04 -4.33 5.21
C ILE A 55 -14.15 -5.77 4.74
N ARG A 56 -14.19 -5.99 3.43
CA ARG A 56 -14.13 -7.35 2.85
C ARG A 56 -12.68 -7.76 2.62
N LEU A 57 -12.24 -8.80 3.32
CA LEU A 57 -10.90 -9.36 3.20
C LEU A 57 -10.73 -10.11 1.87
N PRO A 58 -9.50 -10.20 1.34
CA PRO A 58 -9.26 -10.83 0.03
C PRO A 58 -9.78 -12.26 -0.06
N PHE A 59 -9.55 -13.10 0.95
CA PHE A 59 -10.05 -14.49 0.98
C PHE A 59 -11.58 -14.59 0.98
N GLN A 60 -12.29 -13.53 1.40
CA GLN A 60 -13.74 -13.46 1.40
C GLN A 60 -14.32 -13.07 0.04
N ARG A 61 -13.47 -12.61 -0.90
CA ARG A 61 -13.90 -12.38 -2.29
C ARG A 61 -14.04 -13.76 -2.92
N GLN A 62 -15.28 -14.18 -3.16
CA GLN A 62 -15.53 -15.36 -3.99
C GLN A 62 -14.79 -15.19 -5.32
N PRO A 63 -14.26 -16.26 -5.93
CA PRO A 63 -13.79 -16.18 -7.30
C PRO A 63 -14.96 -15.64 -8.12
N SER A 64 -14.81 -14.42 -8.66
CA SER A 64 -15.74 -13.93 -9.66
C SER A 64 -15.68 -14.96 -10.78
N ILE A 65 -16.70 -15.79 -10.90
CA ILE A 65 -16.96 -16.55 -12.11
C ILE A 65 -17.34 -15.49 -13.14
N SER A 66 -16.32 -14.81 -13.66
CA SER A 66 -16.46 -13.94 -14.80
C SER A 66 -16.72 -14.88 -15.96
N THR A 67 -17.99 -15.03 -16.32
CA THR A 67 -18.42 -15.61 -17.60
C THR A 67 -17.98 -14.67 -18.72
N SER A 68 -16.67 -14.60 -18.95
CA SER A 68 -16.05 -13.94 -20.08
C SER A 68 -15.07 -14.96 -20.63
N SER A 69 -15.29 -15.32 -21.89
CA SER A 69 -14.56 -16.29 -22.70
C SER A 69 -13.09 -16.48 -22.31
N PRO A 70 -12.55 -17.71 -22.39
CA PRO A 70 -11.16 -17.98 -22.08
C PRO A 70 -10.25 -17.17 -23.02
N SER A 71 -9.74 -16.03 -22.54
CA SER A 71 -8.61 -15.36 -23.15
C SER A 71 -7.34 -16.05 -22.63
N PRO A 72 -6.46 -16.58 -23.51
CA PRO A 72 -5.28 -17.34 -23.11
C PRO A 72 -4.14 -16.49 -22.50
N THR A 73 -4.45 -15.28 -22.03
CA THR A 73 -3.47 -14.27 -21.56
C THR A 73 -3.77 -13.74 -20.17
N ALA A 74 -4.53 -14.46 -19.34
CA ALA A 74 -4.58 -14.15 -17.91
C ALA A 74 -3.19 -14.40 -17.30
N PRO A 75 -2.53 -13.40 -16.70
CA PRO A 75 -1.24 -13.62 -16.05
C PRO A 75 -1.43 -14.62 -14.91
N THR A 76 -0.66 -15.71 -14.93
CA THR A 76 -0.56 -16.74 -13.88
C THR A 76 0.14 -16.21 -12.61
N GLY A 77 -0.06 -14.93 -12.29
CA GLY A 77 0.49 -14.27 -11.12
C GLY A 77 -0.46 -14.38 -9.92
N PRO A 78 0.07 -14.31 -8.68
CA PRO A 78 -0.78 -14.20 -7.50
C PRO A 78 -1.70 -12.97 -7.63
N PRO A 79 -2.92 -13.03 -7.08
CA PRO A 79 -3.85 -11.91 -7.16
C PRO A 79 -3.20 -10.65 -6.59
N SER A 80 -3.06 -9.61 -7.42
CA SER A 80 -2.56 -8.31 -6.96
C SER A 80 -3.69 -7.60 -6.20
N VAL A 81 -3.56 -7.55 -4.87
CA VAL A 81 -4.51 -6.84 -4.00
C VAL A 81 -3.88 -5.51 -3.58
N SER A 82 -4.54 -4.42 -3.90
CA SER A 82 -4.15 -3.11 -3.38
C SER A 82 -4.45 -3.01 -1.88
N LEU A 83 -3.49 -2.54 -1.09
CA LEU A 83 -3.69 -2.23 0.34
C LEU A 83 -4.46 -0.93 0.56
N LEU A 84 -4.51 -0.05 -0.45
CA LEU A 84 -5.13 1.26 -0.36
C LEU A 84 -6.59 1.28 0.14
N PRO A 85 -7.52 0.41 -0.32
CA PRO A 85 -8.88 0.38 0.22
C PRO A 85 -8.93 0.04 1.71
N TYR A 86 -8.01 -0.80 2.20
CA TYR A 86 -7.92 -1.19 3.61
C TYR A 86 -7.40 -0.02 4.44
N ILE A 87 -6.27 0.57 4.02
CA ILE A 87 -5.66 1.73 4.67
C ILE A 87 -6.65 2.90 4.76
N ARG A 88 -7.31 3.24 3.65
CA ARG A 88 -8.30 4.33 3.63
C ARG A 88 -9.43 4.11 4.63
N ARG A 89 -9.90 2.87 4.79
CA ARG A 89 -10.98 2.56 5.73
C ARG A 89 -10.51 2.65 7.18
N LEU A 90 -9.30 2.18 7.49
CA LEU A 90 -8.71 2.32 8.82
C LEU A 90 -8.58 3.79 9.21
N VAL A 91 -7.99 4.62 8.34
CA VAL A 91 -7.83 6.07 8.57
C VAL A 91 -9.19 6.77 8.73
N ALA A 92 -10.14 6.50 7.83
CA ALA A 92 -11.46 7.13 7.89
C ALA A 92 -12.27 6.75 9.15
N THR A 93 -11.91 5.65 9.82
CA THR A 93 -12.58 5.16 11.03
C THR A 93 -11.75 5.41 12.31
N GLY A 94 -10.59 6.04 12.20
CA GLY A 94 -9.68 6.31 13.32
C GLY A 94 -9.01 5.05 13.89
N MET A 95 -8.96 3.96 13.11
CA MET A 95 -8.36 2.67 13.49
C MET A 95 -6.97 2.47 12.88
N ASP A 96 -6.26 3.55 12.56
CA ASP A 96 -4.93 3.57 11.94
C ASP A 96 -3.77 3.72 12.94
N PHE A 97 -3.97 3.32 14.20
CA PHE A 97 -2.91 3.37 15.20
C PHE A 97 -1.89 2.22 15.03
N PRO A 98 -0.65 2.37 15.55
CA PRO A 98 0.46 1.46 15.26
C PRO A 98 0.15 -0.03 15.46
N GLY A 99 -0.57 -0.40 16.53
CA GLY A 99 -0.93 -1.79 16.80
C GLY A 99 -1.88 -2.42 15.76
N VAL A 100 -2.82 -1.66 15.19
CA VAL A 100 -3.70 -2.16 14.12
C VAL A 100 -2.94 -2.26 12.81
N LEU A 101 -2.14 -1.24 12.48
CA LEU A 101 -1.32 -1.26 11.26
C LEU A 101 -0.34 -2.44 11.27
N HIS A 102 0.33 -2.67 12.40
CA HIS A 102 1.19 -3.83 12.60
C HIS A 102 0.43 -5.15 12.44
N GLY A 103 -0.76 -5.27 13.04
CA GLY A 103 -1.59 -6.46 12.90
C GLY A 103 -2.06 -6.72 11.46
N PHE A 104 -2.27 -5.68 10.65
CA PHE A 104 -2.69 -5.81 9.25
C PHE A 104 -1.50 -6.02 8.29
N PHE A 105 -0.37 -5.38 8.53
CA PHE A 105 0.69 -5.21 7.52
C PHE A 105 2.08 -5.72 7.96
N GLY A 106 2.26 -6.11 9.21
CA GLY A 106 3.53 -6.61 9.73
C GLY A 106 4.48 -5.48 10.16
N ASP A 107 5.77 -5.81 10.27
CA ASP A 107 6.84 -4.93 10.78
C ASP A 107 7.55 -4.09 9.69
N ASP A 108 7.38 -4.43 8.42
CA ASP A 108 8.08 -3.83 7.27
C ASP A 108 7.37 -2.62 6.64
#